data_AF-A0A0P9D398-F1
#
_entry.id   AF-A0A0P9D398-F1
#
_cell.length_a   1.000
_cell.length_b   1.000
_cell.length_c   1.000
_cell.angle_alpha   90.00
_cell.angle_beta   90.00
_cell.angle_gamma   90.00
#
_symmetry.space_group_name_H-M   'P 1'
#
loop_
_entity.id
_entity.type
_entity.pdbx_description
1 polymer ?
#
loop_
_entity_poly.entity_id
_entity_poly.type
_entity_poly.pdbx_seq_one_letter_code
_entity_poly.pdbx_strand_id
1 'polypeptide(L)'
;LLLDVQTVGVPPGGVLLLDSDGVTEAHDPSYELYGPERLLAAMREGTGLSAQVLCDSLLQQLQRYHGTAAQADDITLLALRMV
;
A
#
# COMPACT_ATOMS: atom_id res chain seq x y z
N LEU A 1 18.25 15.55 -14.02
CA LEU A 1 17.54 14.92 -12.89
C LEU A 1 18.41 15.06 -11.65
N LEU A 2 17.98 15.88 -10.69
CA LEU A 2 18.53 15.87 -9.34
C LEU A 2 17.72 14.82 -8.57
N LEU A 3 18.40 13.79 -8.07
CA LEU A 3 17.77 12.78 -7.23
C LEU A 3 17.85 13.26 -5.79
N ASP A 4 16.73 13.26 -5.08
CA ASP A 4 16.72 13.32 -3.62
C ASP A 4 16.92 11.90 -3.09
N VAL A 5 18.02 11.69 -2.36
CA VAL A 5 18.45 10.36 -1.92
C VAL A 5 18.39 10.31 -0.40
N GLN A 6 17.64 9.36 0.13
CA GLN A 6 17.45 9.18 1.57
C GLN A 6 17.84 7.75 1.99
N THR A 7 18.25 7.59 3.25
CA THR A 7 18.51 6.29 3.86
C THR A 7 17.57 6.09 5.04
N VAL A 8 16.90 4.94 5.08
CA VAL A 8 16.03 4.55 6.19
C VAL A 8 16.48 3.22 6.78
N GLY A 9 16.60 3.16 8.11
CA GLY A 9 16.86 1.92 8.83
C GLY A 9 15.57 1.16 9.06
N VAL A 10 15.51 -0.11 8.64
CA VAL A 10 14.38 -1.00 8.91
C VAL A 10 14.78 -1.93 10.07
N PRO A 11 14.10 -1.90 11.22
CA PRO A 11 14.45 -2.75 12.35
C PRO A 11 14.16 -4.23 12.04
N PRO A 12 14.75 -5.19 12.78
CA PRO A 12 14.38 -6.61 12.66
C PRO A 12 12.87 -6.82 12.82
N GLY A 13 12.27 -7.58 11.90
CA GLY A 13 10.82 -7.77 11.83
C GLY A 13 10.03 -6.58 11.27
N GLY A 14 10.69 -5.44 11.04
CA GLY A 14 10.10 -4.24 10.43
C GLY A 14 9.79 -4.44 8.95
N VAL A 15 8.84 -3.64 8.47
CA VAL A 15 8.39 -3.63 7.07
C VAL A 15 8.48 -2.21 6.51
N LEU A 16 9.05 -2.09 5.31
CA LEU A 16 8.99 -0.90 4.48
C LEU A 16 8.05 -1.19 3.30
N LEU A 17 6.98 -0.40 3.18
CA LEU A 17 6.08 -0.42 2.02
C LEU A 17 6.37 0.82 1.16
N LEU A 18 6.44 0.60 -0.15
CA LEU A 18 6.50 1.62 -1.18
C LEU A 18 5.30 1.41 -2.10
N ASP A 19 4.58 2.48 -2.40
CA ASP A 19 3.38 2.48 -3.23
C ASP A 19 3.42 3.59 -4.28
N SER A 20 2.67 3.39 -5.38
CA SER A 20 2.31 4.47 -6.30
C SER A 20 1.09 5.23 -5.77
N ASP A 21 0.92 6.48 -6.22
CA ASP A 21 -0.24 7.31 -5.95
C ASP A 21 -1.57 6.64 -6.34
N GLY A 22 -1.58 5.82 -7.41
CA GLY A 22 -2.73 4.99 -7.78
C GLY A 22 -3.32 4.11 -6.65
N VAL A 23 -2.56 3.82 -5.58
CA VAL A 23 -3.09 3.18 -4.37
C VAL A 23 -3.93 4.15 -3.54
N THR A 24 -3.40 5.33 -3.24
CA THR A 24 -4.07 6.31 -2.37
C THR A 24 -5.18 7.07 -3.09
N GLU A 25 -5.08 7.23 -4.41
CA GLU A 25 -6.07 7.89 -5.27
C GLU A 25 -7.19 6.95 -5.76
N ALA A 26 -7.06 5.64 -5.53
CA ALA A 26 -8.16 4.72 -5.73
C ALA A 26 -9.38 5.18 -4.94
N HIS A 27 -10.56 5.15 -5.54
CA HIS A 27 -11.79 5.62 -4.91
C HIS A 27 -12.89 4.57 -4.95
N ASP A 28 -13.81 4.69 -4.00
CA ASP A 28 -15.03 3.91 -3.98
C ASP A 28 -16.07 4.46 -4.99
N PRO A 29 -17.23 3.80 -5.19
CA PRO A 29 -18.27 4.30 -6.10
C PRO A 29 -18.88 5.66 -5.70
N SER A 30 -18.63 6.15 -4.47
CA SER A 30 -19.04 7.46 -3.98
C SER A 30 -17.98 8.54 -4.24
N TYR A 31 -16.88 8.19 -4.91
CA TYR A 31 -15.71 9.04 -5.14
C TYR A 31 -14.96 9.42 -3.85
N GLU A 32 -15.08 8.62 -2.77
CA GLU A 32 -14.22 8.76 -1.60
C GLU A 32 -12.87 8.10 -1.87
N LEU A 33 -11.77 8.81 -1.62
CA LEU A 33 -10.41 8.29 -1.80
C LEU A 33 -10.07 7.25 -0.73
N TYR A 34 -9.30 6.24 -1.10
CA TYR A 34 -8.77 5.25 -0.18
C TYR A 34 -7.85 5.92 0.85
N GLY A 35 -6.93 6.76 0.36
CA GLY A 35 -6.09 7.62 1.19
C GLY A 35 -5.05 6.89 2.05
N PRO A 36 -4.10 7.65 2.62
CA PRO A 36 -2.99 7.10 3.40
C PRO A 36 -3.44 6.50 4.74
N GLU A 37 -4.53 6.99 5.34
CA GLU A 37 -5.02 6.51 6.63
C GLU A 37 -5.53 5.07 6.56
N ARG A 38 -6.26 4.72 5.49
CA ARG A 38 -6.74 3.35 5.27
C ARG A 38 -5.59 2.42 4.92
N LEU A 39 -4.64 2.87 4.10
CA LEU A 39 -3.43 2.10 3.78
C LEU A 39 -2.64 1.78 5.06
N LEU A 40 -2.44 2.76 5.94
CA LEU A 40 -1.76 2.55 7.22
C LEU A 40 -2.52 1.58 8.15
N ALA A 41 -3.85 1.64 8.18
CA ALA A 41 -4.67 0.71 8.96
C ALA A 41 -4.53 -0.73 8.42
N ALA A 42 -4.63 -0.89 7.10
CA ALA A 42 -4.46 -2.15 6.39
C ALA A 42 -3.06 -2.76 6.62
N MET A 43 -2.00 -1.95 6.58
CA MET A 43 -0.64 -2.39 6.91
C MET A 43 -0.52 -2.91 8.35
N ARG A 44 -1.19 -2.27 9.31
CA ARG A 44 -1.16 -2.70 10.73
C ARG A 44 -1.85 -4.04 10.92
N GLU A 45 -2.94 -4.30 10.21
CA GLU A 45 -3.62 -5.60 10.21
C GLU A 45 -2.74 -6.72 9.65
N GLY A 46 -1.87 -6.39 8.68
CA GLY A 46 -0.91 -7.31 8.08
C GLY A 46 0.40 -7.53 8.86
N THR A 47 0.48 -7.11 10.12
CA THR A 47 1.71 -7.23 10.92
C THR A 47 2.14 -8.70 11.04
N GLY A 48 3.42 -8.98 10.78
CA GLY A 48 3.99 -10.33 10.88
C GLY A 48 3.80 -11.21 9.64
N LEU A 49 3.07 -10.76 8.62
CA LEU A 49 2.96 -11.43 7.32
C LEU A 49 4.27 -11.35 6.54
N SER A 50 4.51 -12.30 5.63
CA SER A 50 5.61 -12.15 4.66
C SER A 50 5.34 -10.96 3.73
N ALA A 51 6.38 -10.41 3.13
CA ALA A 51 6.25 -9.25 2.25
C ALA A 51 5.21 -9.46 1.13
N GLN A 52 5.24 -10.63 0.47
CA GLN A 52 4.27 -10.96 -0.58
C GLN A 52 2.84 -11.06 -0.04
N VAL A 53 2.64 -11.75 1.09
CA VAL A 53 1.29 -11.93 1.65
C VAL A 53 0.72 -10.59 2.14
N LEU A 54 1.57 -9.68 2.61
CA LEU A 54 1.16 -8.30 2.90
C LEU A 54 0.67 -7.60 1.62
N CYS A 55 1.46 -7.61 0.53
CA CYS A 55 1.04 -7.01 -0.74
C CYS A 55 -0.29 -7.59 -1.23
N ASP A 56 -0.46 -8.91 -1.20
CA ASP A 56 -1.68 -9.58 -1.63
C ASP A 56 -2.89 -9.16 -0.78
N SER A 57 -2.71 -9.04 0.55
CA SER A 57 -3.74 -8.58 1.47
C SER A 57 -4.16 -7.14 1.21
N LEU A 58 -3.18 -6.24 1.01
CA LEU A 58 -3.42 -4.82 0.71
C LEU A 58 -4.17 -4.67 -0.62
N LEU A 59 -3.72 -5.39 -1.66
CA LEU A 59 -4.37 -5.38 -2.96
C LEU A 59 -5.81 -5.89 -2.86
N GLN A 60 -6.06 -6.94 -2.07
CA GLN A 60 -7.40 -7.47 -1.85
C GLN A 60 -8.30 -6.48 -1.09
N GLN A 61 -7.77 -5.73 -0.13
CA GLN A 61 -8.53 -4.69 0.58
C GLN A 61 -8.85 -3.51 -0.35
N LEU A 62 -7.90 -3.10 -1.19
CA LEU A 62 -8.11 -2.08 -2.21
C LEU A 62 -9.16 -2.50 -3.24
N GLN A 63 -9.11 -3.77 -3.68
CA GLN A 63 -10.12 -4.39 -4.56
C GLN A 63 -11.52 -4.43 -3.92
N ARG A 64 -11.62 -4.61 -2.61
CA ARG A 64 -12.90 -4.51 -1.91
C ARG A 64 -13.38 -3.07 -1.79
N TYR A 65 -12.47 -2.13 -1.60
CA TYR A 65 -12.80 -0.72 -1.43
C TYR A 65 -13.29 -0.08 -2.73
N HIS A 66 -12.59 -0.27 -3.86
CA HIS A 66 -13.06 0.30 -5.14
C HIS A 66 -14.39 -0.33 -5.58
N GLY A 67 -14.64 -1.61 -5.23
CA GLY A 67 -15.88 -2.31 -5.54
C GLY A 67 -16.16 -2.35 -7.04
N THR A 68 -17.14 -1.55 -7.49
CA THR A 68 -17.50 -1.44 -8.91
C THR A 68 -16.96 -0.18 -9.59
N ALA A 69 -16.24 0.68 -8.85
CA ALA A 69 -15.60 1.86 -9.42
C ALA A 69 -14.51 1.44 -10.42
N ALA A 70 -14.36 2.22 -11.49
CA ALA A 70 -13.27 2.00 -12.43
C ALA A 70 -11.94 2.40 -11.78
N GLN A 71 -10.90 1.62 -12.03
CA GLN A 71 -9.54 2.00 -11.62
C GLN A 71 -9.12 3.25 -12.40
N ALA A 72 -8.62 4.26 -11.67
CA ALA A 72 -8.25 5.55 -12.23
C ALA A 72 -6.80 5.58 -12.75
N ASP A 73 -5.88 4.87 -12.08
CA ASP A 73 -4.45 4.84 -12.38
C ASP A 73 -3.81 3.49 -12.00
N ASP A 74 -2.58 3.23 -12.42
CA ASP A 74 -1.85 2.00 -12.14
C ASP A 74 -1.50 1.84 -10.65
N ILE A 75 -1.82 0.66 -10.11
CA ILE A 75 -1.54 0.30 -8.72
C ILE A 75 -0.26 -0.52 -8.64
N THR A 76 0.72 -0.03 -7.89
CA THR A 76 1.97 -0.75 -7.60
C THR A 76 2.23 -0.78 -6.10
N LEU A 77 2.59 -1.96 -5.58
CA LEU A 77 3.00 -2.18 -4.19
C LEU A 77 4.33 -2.93 -4.16
N LEU A 78 5.28 -2.42 -3.37
CA LEU A 78 6.55 -3.09 -3.07
C LEU A 78 6.75 -3.13 -1.56
N ALA A 79 6.83 -4.34 -1.00
CA ALA A 79 7.12 -4.55 0.41
C ALA A 79 8.51 -5.16 0.58
N LEU A 80 9.27 -4.61 1.54
CA LEU A 80 10.49 -5.20 2.07
C LEU A 80 10.26 -5.56 3.53
N ARG A 81 10.56 -6.80 3.91
CA ARG A 81 10.53 -7.24 5.31
C ARG A 81 11.93 -7.61 5.76
N MET A 82 12.37 -7.01 6.85
CA MET A 82 13.62 -7.41 7.48
C MET A 82 13.37 -8.70 8.28
N VAL A 83 14.00 -9.79 7.84
CA VAL A 83 13.95 -11.10 8.49
C VAL A 83 15.03 -11.25 9.56
#